data_AF-A0A5N6R4Y1-F1
#
_entry.id   AF-A0A5N6R4Y1-F1
#
_cell.length_a   1.000
_cell.length_b   1.000
_cell.length_c   1.000
_cell.angle_alpha   90.00
_cell.angle_beta   90.00
_cell.angle_gamma   90.00
#
_symmetry.space_group_name_H-M   'P 1'
#
loop_
_entity.id
_entity.type
_entity.pdbx_description
1 polymer ?
#
loop_
_entity_poly.entity_id
_entity_poly.type
_entity_poly.pdbx_seq_one_letter_code
_entity_poly.pdbx_strand_id
1 'polypeptide(L)'
;MALTLKGSVNLTPPTITKAFPPKPQFLTPLPFTTTKHTPSVSSSSSSSVTDNANTSSGPSNWVPHSWKSKKARQLPDYPDPDEFRSVIQTLESFPPIVFAGEARKLEERLAQAAMGEAFLLQGGDCAESFKEFNGNNIRDTFRVLLQMGIALTYGAQIPVIKVSDKMDPTELVKLCEILNPHNKPGRLTIITRMGANNMRVKLPHLIRAVRQAGLLVTWVSDPMHGNTIKAPSGLKTRPFDAIRAELRAFFDVHEQEGSYPGGVHLEMTGQNVTECVGGSKTVTFDDLSSRYHTHCDPRLNASQSLELAFAIAERLRKKRLKSVNDFQRGQR
;
A
#
# COMPACT_ATOMS: atom_id res chain seq x y z
N MET A 1 -53.21 -21.04 -10.51
CA MET A 1 -53.07 -19.58 -10.74
C MET A 1 -51.59 -19.33 -11.03
N ALA A 2 -51.23 -19.11 -12.30
CA ALA A 2 -49.83 -18.95 -12.73
C ALA A 2 -49.59 -17.48 -13.12
N LEU A 3 -48.49 -16.89 -12.66
CA LEU A 3 -48.10 -15.53 -13.00
C LEU A 3 -46.62 -15.51 -13.39
N THR A 4 -46.39 -15.47 -14.70
CA THR A 4 -45.08 -15.42 -15.33
C THR A 4 -44.58 -13.99 -15.42
N LEU A 5 -43.50 -13.65 -14.72
CA LEU A 5 -42.82 -12.36 -14.90
C LEU A 5 -41.70 -12.50 -15.95
N LYS A 6 -41.97 -12.02 -17.16
CA LYS A 6 -40.95 -11.78 -18.19
C LYS A 6 -40.23 -10.46 -17.91
N GLY A 7 -38.90 -10.44 -17.97
CA GLY A 7 -38.12 -9.22 -17.77
C GLY A 7 -36.63 -9.40 -18.03
N SER A 8 -36.24 -9.61 -19.30
CA SER A 8 -34.83 -9.57 -19.69
C SER A 8 -34.33 -8.12 -19.71
N VAL A 9 -33.49 -7.75 -18.74
CA VAL A 9 -32.76 -6.47 -18.77
C VAL A 9 -31.48 -6.66 -19.58
N ASN A 10 -31.47 -6.17 -20.83
CA ASN A 10 -30.26 -6.08 -21.63
C ASN A 10 -29.35 -4.97 -21.08
N LEU A 11 -28.35 -5.36 -20.29
CA LEU A 11 -27.26 -4.47 -19.87
C LEU A 11 -26.20 -4.42 -20.98
N THR A 12 -26.27 -3.40 -21.84
CA THR A 12 -25.15 -3.05 -22.72
C THR A 12 -23.98 -2.53 -21.88
N PRO A 13 -22.74 -3.01 -22.08
CA PRO A 13 -21.59 -2.50 -21.35
C PRO A 13 -21.27 -1.07 -21.81
N PRO A 14 -20.98 -0.12 -20.90
CA PRO A 14 -20.63 1.24 -21.27
C PRO A 14 -19.26 1.28 -21.96
N THR A 15 -19.17 2.00 -23.07
CA THR A 15 -17.95 2.14 -23.87
C THR A 15 -16.85 2.87 -23.09
N ILE A 16 -15.71 2.21 -22.87
CA ILE A 16 -14.55 2.79 -22.18
C ILE A 16 -13.76 3.65 -23.20
N THR A 17 -13.93 4.97 -23.18
CA THR A 17 -13.32 5.90 -24.15
C THR A 17 -12.38 6.96 -23.56
N LYS A 18 -11.87 6.76 -22.34
CA LYS A 18 -10.74 7.56 -21.82
C LYS A 18 -9.56 6.65 -21.49
N ALA A 19 -8.59 6.62 -22.41
CA ALA A 19 -7.28 6.05 -22.18
C ALA A 19 -6.55 6.81 -21.05
N PHE A 20 -5.53 6.18 -20.47
CA PHE A 20 -4.64 6.84 -19.52
C PHE A 20 -4.03 8.12 -20.10
N PRO A 21 -3.74 9.14 -19.28
CA PRO A 21 -2.87 10.23 -19.72
C PRO A 21 -1.53 9.66 -20.19
N PRO A 22 -0.96 10.17 -21.30
CA PRO A 22 0.31 9.68 -21.83
C PRO A 22 1.44 9.89 -20.81
N LYS A 23 2.48 9.05 -20.89
CA LYS A 23 3.64 9.13 -20.01
C LYS A 23 4.24 10.54 -20.02
N PRO A 24 4.47 11.18 -18.85
CA PRO A 24 5.24 12.41 -18.82
C PRO A 24 6.67 12.13 -19.28
N GLN A 25 7.15 12.91 -20.24
CA GLN A 25 8.53 12.82 -20.72
C GLN A 25 9.46 13.40 -19.66
N PHE A 26 10.25 12.53 -19.01
CA PHE A 26 11.34 12.98 -18.16
C PHE A 26 12.44 13.57 -19.02
N LEU A 27 12.71 14.87 -18.85
CA LEU A 27 13.87 15.53 -19.43
C LEU A 27 15.14 14.87 -18.88
N THR A 28 16.02 14.42 -19.77
CA THR A 28 17.33 13.88 -19.42
C THR A 28 18.18 14.96 -18.74
N PRO A 29 18.84 14.69 -17.59
CA PRO A 29 19.71 15.66 -16.94
C PRO A 29 20.90 16.03 -17.84
N LEU A 30 21.13 17.34 -18.01
CA LEU A 30 22.36 17.84 -18.65
C LEU A 30 23.56 17.65 -17.70
N PRO A 31 24.79 17.47 -18.22
CA PRO A 31 25.98 17.30 -17.37
C PRO A 31 26.30 18.58 -16.58
N PHE A 32 26.53 18.43 -15.28
CA PHE A 32 27.03 19.51 -14.43
C PHE A 32 28.49 19.84 -14.78
N THR A 33 28.76 21.07 -15.20
CA THR A 33 30.12 21.64 -15.28
C THR A 33 30.38 22.54 -14.07
N THR A 34 31.43 22.21 -13.30
CA THR A 34 31.76 22.89 -12.06
C THR A 34 32.61 24.14 -12.32
N THR A 35 32.02 25.34 -12.18
CA THR A 35 32.79 26.59 -12.08
C THR A 35 32.76 27.12 -10.64
N LYS A 36 33.94 27.43 -10.09
CA LYS A 36 34.09 28.05 -8.76
C LYS A 36 33.83 29.54 -8.87
N HIS A 37 32.93 30.09 -8.04
CA HIS A 37 32.88 31.51 -7.75
C HIS A 37 32.88 31.76 -6.24
N THR A 38 33.84 32.58 -5.80
CA THR A 38 33.89 33.20 -4.48
C THR A 38 32.90 34.36 -4.38
N PRO A 39 32.33 34.65 -3.20
CA PRO A 39 31.39 35.75 -3.04
C PRO A 39 32.12 37.09 -2.91
N SER A 40 31.59 38.12 -3.56
CA SER A 40 31.87 39.52 -3.23
C SER A 40 30.55 40.20 -2.84
N VAL A 41 30.62 41.06 -1.82
CA VAL A 41 29.46 41.80 -1.28
C VAL A 41 29.47 43.20 -1.86
N SER A 42 28.36 43.62 -2.46
CA SER A 42 28.07 45.03 -2.73
C SER A 42 26.59 45.32 -2.56
N SER A 43 26.31 46.40 -1.82
CA SER A 43 24.97 46.87 -1.49
C SER A 43 24.47 47.88 -2.53
N SER A 44 23.22 47.73 -2.99
CA SER A 44 22.47 48.82 -3.62
C SER A 44 20.97 48.66 -3.37
N SER A 45 20.28 49.79 -3.20
CA SER A 45 18.91 49.91 -2.70
C SER A 45 17.89 50.22 -3.80
N SER A 46 16.59 50.03 -3.49
CA SER A 46 15.39 50.46 -4.24
C SER A 46 15.17 49.80 -5.63
N SER A 47 14.00 49.28 -5.99
CA SER A 47 12.66 49.88 -5.87
C SER A 47 11.53 48.84 -5.90
N SER A 48 10.32 49.27 -5.52
CA SER A 48 9.11 48.45 -5.42
C SER A 48 8.54 47.98 -6.76
N VAL A 49 8.24 46.67 -6.86
CA VAL A 49 7.23 46.11 -7.78
C VAL A 49 6.24 45.30 -6.95
N THR A 50 4.96 45.62 -7.07
CA THR A 50 3.87 44.99 -6.32
C THR A 50 3.31 43.78 -7.07
N ASP A 51 3.88 42.60 -6.83
CA ASP A 51 3.28 41.34 -7.28
C ASP A 51 2.16 40.90 -6.34
N ASN A 52 0.92 41.26 -6.70
CA ASN A 52 -0.29 40.67 -6.13
C ASN A 52 -0.47 39.22 -6.61
N ALA A 53 0.42 38.34 -6.15
CA ALA A 53 0.25 36.91 -6.28
C ALA A 53 -0.88 36.44 -5.36
N ASN A 54 -2.08 36.32 -5.93
CA ASN A 54 -3.28 35.82 -5.26
C ASN A 54 -3.12 34.31 -4.97
N THR A 55 -2.39 33.97 -3.90
CA THR A 55 -2.09 32.60 -3.53
C THR A 55 -3.34 31.89 -2.99
N SER A 56 -3.81 30.91 -3.75
CA SER A 56 -4.93 30.05 -3.37
C SER A 56 -4.65 29.37 -2.03
N SER A 57 -5.61 29.51 -1.11
CA SER A 57 -5.52 29.00 0.26
C SER A 57 -5.62 27.47 0.33
N GLY A 58 -4.48 26.79 0.24
CA GLY A 58 -4.33 25.43 0.77
C GLY A 58 -4.30 25.46 2.32
N PRO A 59 -4.60 24.34 3.01
CA PRO A 59 -4.65 24.30 4.48
C PRO A 59 -3.25 24.29 5.12
N SER A 60 -2.58 25.44 5.15
CA SER A 60 -1.17 25.62 5.51
C SER A 60 -0.87 25.79 7.01
N ASN A 61 -1.71 25.25 7.90
CA ASN A 61 -1.54 25.33 9.37
C ASN A 61 -1.09 24.01 10.02
N TRP A 62 -0.40 23.13 9.29
CA TRP A 62 0.13 21.89 9.87
C TRP A 62 1.46 22.13 10.58
N VAL A 63 1.55 21.68 11.84
CA VAL A 63 2.77 21.61 12.65
C VAL A 63 2.78 20.30 13.44
N PRO A 64 3.93 19.76 13.89
CA PRO A 64 4.02 18.43 14.50
C PRO A 64 3.07 18.15 15.68
N HIS A 65 2.61 19.18 16.40
CA HIS A 65 1.67 19.04 17.52
C HIS A 65 0.20 19.30 17.16
N SER A 66 -0.13 19.72 15.93
CA SER A 66 -1.50 20.14 15.57
C SER A 66 -2.53 19.00 15.68
N TRP A 67 -2.09 17.74 15.55
CA TRP A 67 -2.92 16.55 15.72
C TRP A 67 -3.52 16.44 17.13
N LYS A 68 -2.87 16.97 18.17
CA LYS A 68 -3.35 16.93 19.56
C LYS A 68 -4.68 17.67 19.75
N SER A 69 -5.03 18.57 18.82
CA SER A 69 -6.34 19.26 18.77
C SER A 69 -7.47 18.44 18.15
N LYS A 70 -7.17 17.25 17.60
CA LYS A 70 -8.14 16.37 16.94
C LYS A 70 -8.49 15.19 17.85
N LYS A 71 -9.69 14.63 17.66
CA LYS A 71 -10.14 13.45 18.40
C LYS A 71 -9.34 12.20 17.97
N ALA A 72 -8.27 11.91 18.70
CA ALA A 72 -7.57 10.64 18.61
C ALA A 72 -8.40 9.48 19.21
N ARG A 73 -8.13 8.25 18.76
CA ARG A 73 -8.66 7.01 19.31
C ARG A 73 -7.49 6.06 19.55
N GLN A 74 -7.64 5.05 20.40
CA GLN A 74 -6.62 4.03 20.70
C GLN A 74 -5.30 4.60 21.27
N LEU A 75 -5.34 5.77 21.93
CA LEU A 75 -4.22 6.22 22.75
C LEU A 75 -4.20 5.43 24.07
N PRO A 76 -3.03 5.01 24.57
CA PRO A 76 -2.91 4.53 25.94
C PRO A 76 -3.13 5.67 26.93
N ASP A 77 -3.58 5.30 28.13
CA ASP A 77 -3.64 6.22 29.27
C ASP A 77 -2.30 6.13 30.03
N TYR A 78 -1.62 7.26 30.20
CA TYR A 78 -0.33 7.35 30.90
C TYR A 78 -0.57 7.95 32.29
N PRO A 79 -0.35 7.19 33.38
CA PRO A 79 -0.73 7.63 34.72
C PRO A 79 0.13 8.78 35.26
N ASP A 80 1.38 8.93 34.78
CA ASP A 80 2.29 10.00 35.15
C ASP A 80 2.58 10.93 33.94
N PRO A 81 2.04 12.17 33.94
CA PRO A 81 2.27 13.15 32.87
C PRO A 81 3.70 13.70 32.80
N ASP A 82 4.47 13.63 33.90
CA ASP A 82 5.82 14.17 33.99
C ASP A 82 6.85 13.13 33.55
N GLU A 83 6.66 11.86 33.92
CA GLU A 83 7.39 10.72 33.34
C GLU A 83 7.17 10.67 31.82
N PHE A 84 5.91 10.77 31.37
CA PHE A 84 5.59 10.84 29.94
C PHE A 84 6.36 11.97 29.23
N ARG A 85 6.41 13.17 29.82
CA ARG A 85 7.13 14.31 29.23
C ARG A 85 8.64 14.07 29.19
N SER A 86 9.22 13.48 30.23
CA SER A 86 10.64 13.10 30.31
C SER A 86 11.04 12.09 29.22
N VAL A 87 10.20 11.06 29.00
CA VAL A 87 10.40 10.08 27.93
C VAL A 87 10.33 10.74 26.55
N ILE A 88 9.36 11.63 26.30
CA ILE A 88 9.25 12.34 25.02
C ILE A 88 10.50 13.22 24.77
N GLN A 89 10.96 13.99 25.76
CA GLN A 89 12.18 14.81 25.64
C GLN A 89 13.43 13.95 25.34
N THR A 90 13.51 12.77 25.96
CA THR A 90 14.59 11.82 25.70
C THR A 90 14.56 11.32 24.25
N LEU A 91 13.38 10.94 23.75
CA LEU A 91 13.20 10.48 22.36
C LEU A 91 13.47 11.58 21.33
N GLU A 92 13.10 12.84 21.63
CA GLU A 92 13.39 14.00 20.76
C GLU A 92 14.90 14.30 20.63
N SER A 93 15.73 13.83 21.56
CA SER A 93 17.19 13.98 21.53
C SER A 93 17.92 12.92 20.67
N PHE A 94 17.25 11.83 20.29
CA PHE A 94 17.87 10.72 19.57
C PHE A 94 17.99 10.98 18.06
N PRO A 95 18.99 10.39 17.38
CA PRO A 95 19.08 10.41 15.92
C PRO A 95 17.82 9.83 15.26
N PRO A 96 17.39 10.35 14.10
CA PRO A 96 16.25 9.81 13.38
C PRO A 96 16.55 8.40 12.83
N ILE A 97 15.53 7.54 12.78
CA ILE A 97 15.65 6.16 12.30
C ILE A 97 15.92 6.11 10.77
N VAL A 98 15.49 7.12 10.02
CA VAL A 98 15.66 7.23 8.56
C VAL A 98 15.95 8.67 8.14
N PHE A 99 16.68 8.85 7.03
CA PHE A 99 16.98 10.17 6.47
C PHE A 99 15.94 10.66 5.46
N ALA A 100 15.70 11.97 5.41
CA ALA A 100 14.75 12.59 4.47
C ALA A 100 15.11 12.40 2.97
N GLY A 101 16.36 12.04 2.65
CA GLY A 101 16.76 11.63 1.30
C GLY A 101 16.21 10.25 0.92
N GLU A 102 16.21 9.31 1.87
CA GLU A 102 15.69 7.95 1.67
C GLU A 102 14.17 7.97 1.49
N ALA A 103 13.46 8.76 2.30
CA ALA A 103 12.01 8.93 2.18
C ALA A 103 11.59 9.52 0.81
N ARG A 104 12.36 10.44 0.24
CA ARG A 104 12.10 11.00 -1.11
C ARG A 104 12.37 9.98 -2.23
N LYS A 105 13.51 9.29 -2.16
CA LYS A 105 13.86 8.19 -3.08
C LYS A 105 12.86 7.04 -3.03
N LEU A 106 12.27 6.82 -1.86
CA LEU A 106 11.18 5.88 -1.66
C LEU A 106 9.94 6.36 -2.41
N GLU A 107 9.47 7.59 -2.17
CA GLU A 107 8.32 8.22 -2.83
C GLU A 107 8.36 8.11 -4.37
N GLU A 108 9.54 8.33 -4.98
CA GLU A 108 9.79 8.17 -6.42
C GLU A 108 9.52 6.74 -6.94
N ARG A 109 9.87 5.70 -6.17
CA ARG A 109 9.59 4.30 -6.54
C ARG A 109 8.10 3.96 -6.45
N LEU A 110 7.34 4.72 -5.68
CA LEU A 110 5.90 4.52 -5.50
C LEU A 110 5.14 5.21 -6.62
N ALA A 111 5.67 6.32 -7.14
CA ALA A 111 5.19 6.91 -8.37
C ALA A 111 5.26 5.88 -9.50
N GLN A 112 6.37 5.13 -9.61
CA GLN A 112 6.48 4.01 -10.55
C GLN A 112 5.40 2.94 -10.29
N ALA A 113 5.15 2.53 -9.04
CA ALA A 113 4.11 1.55 -8.73
C ALA A 113 2.67 2.04 -9.05
N ALA A 114 2.35 3.29 -8.73
CA ALA A 114 1.07 3.92 -9.06
C ALA A 114 0.84 4.00 -10.58
N MET A 115 1.91 4.22 -11.36
CA MET A 115 1.89 4.25 -12.83
C MET A 115 2.04 2.86 -13.49
N GLY A 116 2.11 1.78 -12.69
CA GLY A 116 2.21 0.40 -13.18
C GLY A 116 3.60 -0.03 -13.68
N GLU A 117 4.64 0.73 -13.34
CA GLU A 117 6.04 0.49 -13.73
C GLU A 117 6.85 -0.26 -12.65
N ALA A 118 6.32 -0.38 -11.42
CA ALA A 118 6.86 -1.16 -10.31
C ALA A 118 5.74 -1.89 -9.53
N PHE A 119 6.09 -2.72 -8.55
CA PHE A 119 5.14 -3.48 -7.73
C PHE A 119 5.57 -3.54 -6.26
N LEU A 120 4.79 -2.93 -5.37
CA LEU A 120 5.08 -2.96 -3.93
C LEU A 120 4.98 -4.39 -3.38
N LEU A 121 6.04 -4.81 -2.69
CA LEU A 121 5.98 -5.82 -1.63
C LEU A 121 6.21 -5.12 -0.29
N GLN A 122 5.23 -5.21 0.60
CA GLN A 122 5.36 -4.87 2.02
C GLN A 122 5.02 -6.11 2.85
N GLY A 123 5.83 -6.41 3.85
CA GLY A 123 5.48 -7.41 4.84
C GLY A 123 6.46 -7.50 6.00
N GLY A 124 6.03 -8.22 7.03
CA GLY A 124 6.74 -8.42 8.30
C GLY A 124 5.77 -8.95 9.36
N ASP A 125 6.14 -8.81 10.63
CA ASP A 125 5.31 -9.23 11.75
C ASP A 125 4.05 -8.36 11.93
N CYS A 126 3.00 -8.95 12.50
CA CYS A 126 1.76 -8.23 12.83
C CYS A 126 1.99 -7.21 13.97
N ALA A 127 2.77 -7.61 14.97
CA ALA A 127 3.25 -6.77 16.05
C ALA A 127 4.63 -7.27 16.49
N GLU A 128 5.62 -6.39 16.49
CA GLU A 128 6.97 -6.69 17.00
C GLU A 128 6.97 -6.73 18.53
N SER A 129 7.86 -7.54 19.12
CA SER A 129 7.95 -7.75 20.58
C SER A 129 9.40 -7.67 21.05
N PHE A 130 9.65 -6.94 22.14
CA PHE A 130 11.00 -6.87 22.74
C PHE A 130 11.53 -8.23 23.17
N LYS A 131 10.66 -9.20 23.51
CA LYS A 131 11.05 -10.59 23.84
C LYS A 131 11.58 -11.35 22.61
N GLU A 132 11.15 -10.95 21.42
CA GLU A 132 11.53 -11.56 20.15
C GLU A 132 12.57 -10.73 19.36
N PHE A 133 13.05 -9.62 19.94
CA PHE A 133 14.04 -8.73 19.33
C PHE A 133 15.44 -9.36 19.36
N ASN A 134 15.72 -10.21 18.38
CA ASN A 134 17.05 -10.80 18.17
C ASN A 134 17.41 -10.86 16.68
N GLY A 135 18.71 -10.90 16.40
CA GLY A 135 19.25 -10.87 15.04
C GLY A 135 18.84 -12.06 14.16
N ASN A 136 18.46 -13.21 14.72
CA ASN A 136 17.99 -14.34 13.93
C ASN A 136 16.59 -14.06 13.37
N ASN A 137 15.65 -13.60 14.20
CA ASN A 137 14.29 -13.27 13.77
C ASN A 137 14.28 -12.19 12.68
N ILE A 138 15.03 -11.09 12.90
CA ILE A 138 15.16 -10.00 11.93
C ILE A 138 15.75 -10.52 10.60
N ARG A 139 16.85 -11.29 10.67
CA ARG A 139 17.49 -11.88 9.49
C ARG A 139 16.57 -12.83 8.74
N ASP A 140 15.81 -13.66 9.43
CA ASP A 140 15.03 -14.72 8.80
C ASP A 140 13.71 -14.17 8.21
N THR A 141 13.06 -13.18 8.84
CA THR A 141 11.98 -12.40 8.21
C THR A 141 12.51 -11.59 7.03
N PHE A 142 13.68 -10.94 7.15
CA PHE A 142 14.33 -10.25 6.03
C PHE A 142 14.72 -11.20 4.88
N ARG A 143 15.12 -12.45 5.17
CA ARG A 143 15.37 -13.49 4.16
C ARG A 143 14.11 -13.86 3.41
N VAL A 144 12.96 -14.05 4.06
CA VAL A 144 11.70 -14.32 3.33
C VAL A 144 11.27 -13.09 2.54
N LEU A 145 11.40 -11.88 3.10
CA LEU A 145 11.14 -10.64 2.37
C LEU A 145 12.10 -10.44 1.18
N LEU A 146 13.34 -10.95 1.25
CA LEU A 146 14.30 -10.99 0.13
C LEU A 146 14.09 -12.17 -0.83
N GLN A 147 13.48 -13.29 -0.42
CA GLN A 147 13.16 -14.42 -1.29
C GLN A 147 11.88 -14.16 -2.08
N MET A 148 10.82 -13.77 -1.39
CA MET A 148 9.66 -13.11 -2.00
C MET A 148 10.13 -11.88 -2.76
N GLY A 149 11.08 -11.13 -2.21
CA GLY A 149 11.83 -10.08 -2.89
C GLY A 149 12.34 -10.55 -4.24
N ILE A 150 13.30 -11.45 -4.36
CA ILE A 150 13.85 -11.89 -5.66
C ILE A 150 12.74 -12.44 -6.60
N ALA A 151 11.65 -13.00 -6.08
CA ALA A 151 10.48 -13.38 -6.86
C ALA A 151 9.55 -12.21 -7.31
N LEU A 152 9.61 -11.05 -6.66
CA LEU A 152 8.66 -9.91 -6.80
C LEU A 152 9.32 -8.51 -6.98
N THR A 153 10.62 -8.36 -6.73
CA THR A 153 11.38 -7.10 -6.58
C THR A 153 11.42 -6.38 -7.93
N TYR A 154 10.96 -5.12 -8.06
CA TYR A 154 10.96 -3.96 -7.15
C TYR A 154 9.53 -3.52 -6.73
N GLY A 155 9.17 -3.09 -5.50
CA GLY A 155 9.88 -3.03 -4.20
C GLY A 155 9.59 -1.77 -3.31
N ALA A 156 9.42 -1.96 -1.98
CA ALA A 156 9.57 -0.99 -0.84
C ALA A 156 8.39 -0.12 -0.27
N GLN A 157 8.36 0.01 1.08
CA GLN A 157 7.33 0.53 2.04
C GLN A 157 6.88 2.01 1.93
N ILE A 158 5.68 2.37 2.42
CA ILE A 158 4.98 3.64 2.04
C ILE A 158 3.98 4.20 3.07
N PRO A 159 3.55 5.49 2.97
CA PRO A 159 2.37 6.02 3.64
C PRO A 159 1.07 5.40 3.09
N VAL A 160 0.17 5.02 4.01
CA VAL A 160 -0.89 4.03 3.78
C VAL A 160 -2.23 4.47 4.38
N ILE A 161 -3.30 4.39 3.59
CA ILE A 161 -4.68 4.31 4.08
C ILE A 161 -5.12 2.85 4.01
N LYS A 162 -5.57 2.26 5.13
CA LYS A 162 -6.22 0.95 5.15
C LYS A 162 -7.72 1.12 4.86
N VAL A 163 -8.23 0.39 3.85
CA VAL A 163 -9.59 0.54 3.31
C VAL A 163 -10.32 -0.81 3.34
N SER A 164 -11.48 -0.87 3.99
CA SER A 164 -12.32 -2.06 4.09
C SER A 164 -13.52 -2.03 3.13
N ASP A 165 -14.26 -3.14 3.08
CA ASP A 165 -15.51 -3.34 2.34
C ASP A 165 -16.61 -2.30 2.63
N LYS A 166 -16.50 -1.59 3.77
CA LYS A 166 -17.40 -0.55 4.27
C LYS A 166 -17.04 0.87 3.81
N MET A 167 -15.92 1.08 3.12
CA MET A 167 -15.50 2.41 2.70
C MET A 167 -16.45 3.00 1.65
N ASP A 168 -16.89 4.24 1.87
CA ASP A 168 -17.66 5.00 0.89
C ASP A 168 -16.73 5.60 -0.19
N PRO A 169 -17.08 5.54 -1.49
CA PRO A 169 -16.24 6.10 -2.55
C PRO A 169 -16.04 7.63 -2.45
N THR A 170 -17.03 8.37 -1.92
CA THR A 170 -16.97 9.84 -1.76
C THR A 170 -16.10 10.22 -0.56
N GLU A 171 -16.20 9.47 0.54
CA GLU A 171 -15.30 9.61 1.68
C GLU A 171 -13.85 9.32 1.27
N LEU A 172 -13.61 8.26 0.47
CA LEU A 172 -12.29 7.93 -0.04
C LEU A 172 -11.67 9.05 -0.88
N VAL A 173 -12.45 9.67 -1.78
CA VAL A 173 -11.98 10.83 -2.57
C VAL A 173 -11.57 12.00 -1.66
N LYS A 174 -12.39 12.36 -0.67
CA LYS A 174 -12.07 13.41 0.30
C LYS A 174 -10.80 13.11 1.11
N LEU A 175 -10.62 11.85 1.54
CA LEU A 175 -9.40 11.43 2.24
C LEU A 175 -8.16 11.57 1.33
N CYS A 176 -8.29 11.22 0.05
CA CYS A 176 -7.22 11.40 -0.93
C CYS A 176 -6.88 12.88 -1.17
N GLU A 177 -7.87 13.77 -1.26
CA GLU A 177 -7.65 15.22 -1.39
C GLU A 177 -6.93 15.81 -0.16
N ILE A 178 -7.29 15.36 1.05
CA ILE A 178 -6.64 15.79 2.30
C ILE A 178 -5.19 15.29 2.40
N LEU A 179 -4.92 14.05 1.98
CA LEU A 179 -3.63 13.37 2.19
C LEU A 179 -2.66 13.50 0.99
N ASN A 180 -3.18 13.82 -0.19
CA ASN A 180 -2.43 14.12 -1.42
C ASN A 180 -2.96 15.38 -2.13
N PRO A 181 -2.95 16.56 -1.48
CA PRO A 181 -3.56 17.79 -2.02
C PRO A 181 -2.89 18.31 -3.30
N HIS A 182 -1.66 17.88 -3.59
CA HIS A 182 -0.92 18.20 -4.81
C HIS A 182 -0.99 17.09 -5.87
N ASN A 183 -1.83 16.07 -5.65
CA ASN A 183 -2.04 14.91 -6.53
C ASN A 183 -0.73 14.26 -7.02
N LYS A 184 0.29 14.22 -6.16
CA LYS A 184 1.62 13.72 -6.50
C LYS A 184 1.56 12.18 -6.62
N PRO A 185 2.01 11.57 -7.74
CA PRO A 185 2.07 10.11 -7.86
C PRO A 185 2.93 9.51 -6.74
N GLY A 186 2.53 8.37 -6.21
CA GLY A 186 3.28 7.68 -5.15
C GLY A 186 3.15 8.27 -3.74
N ARG A 187 2.69 9.52 -3.60
CA ARG A 187 2.47 10.18 -2.29
C ARG A 187 1.47 9.45 -1.40
N LEU A 188 0.52 8.74 -2.00
CA LEU A 188 -0.58 8.09 -1.29
C LEU A 188 -0.85 6.67 -1.78
N THR A 189 -1.08 5.77 -0.81
CA THR A 189 -1.39 4.36 -1.05
C THR A 189 -2.70 3.98 -0.40
N ILE A 190 -3.51 3.22 -1.13
CA ILE A 190 -4.75 2.61 -0.64
C ILE A 190 -4.54 1.11 -0.51
N ILE A 191 -4.51 0.61 0.73
CA ILE A 191 -4.44 -0.82 1.05
C ILE A 191 -5.84 -1.37 1.28
N THR A 192 -6.33 -2.18 0.35
CA THR A 192 -7.67 -2.81 0.41
C THR A 192 -7.66 -4.12 1.20
N ARG A 193 -8.64 -4.30 2.09
CA ARG A 193 -8.83 -5.52 2.91
C ARG A 193 -10.33 -5.83 3.03
N MET A 194 -10.84 -6.78 2.25
CA MET A 194 -12.29 -6.93 2.04
C MET A 194 -12.77 -8.39 2.07
N GLY A 195 -11.90 -9.36 1.86
CA GLY A 195 -12.28 -10.72 1.51
C GLY A 195 -12.61 -10.85 0.02
N ALA A 196 -12.38 -12.03 -0.55
CA ALA A 196 -12.41 -12.25 -2.00
C ALA A 196 -13.73 -11.91 -2.71
N ASN A 197 -14.87 -12.05 -2.01
CA ASN A 197 -16.19 -11.77 -2.57
C ASN A 197 -16.47 -10.26 -2.59
N ASN A 198 -16.26 -9.58 -1.46
CA ASN A 198 -16.43 -8.13 -1.37
C ASN A 198 -15.43 -7.39 -2.27
N MET A 199 -14.20 -7.89 -2.43
CA MET A 199 -13.21 -7.33 -3.35
C MET A 199 -13.78 -7.19 -4.77
N ARG A 200 -14.46 -8.23 -5.29
CA ARG A 200 -15.08 -8.21 -6.63
C ARG A 200 -16.26 -7.24 -6.75
N VAL A 201 -16.97 -6.98 -5.66
CA VAL A 201 -18.18 -6.13 -5.65
C VAL A 201 -17.83 -4.66 -5.37
N LYS A 202 -16.94 -4.39 -4.40
CA LYS A 202 -16.70 -3.07 -3.82
C LYS A 202 -15.55 -2.33 -4.50
N LEU A 203 -14.42 -2.99 -4.74
CA LEU A 203 -13.23 -2.34 -5.31
C LEU A 203 -13.47 -1.65 -6.67
N PRO A 204 -14.28 -2.17 -7.61
CA PRO A 204 -14.58 -1.47 -8.87
C PRO A 204 -15.13 -0.05 -8.64
N HIS A 205 -16.00 0.13 -7.64
CA HIS A 205 -16.62 1.42 -7.32
C HIS A 205 -15.59 2.42 -6.79
N LEU A 206 -14.67 1.97 -5.94
CA LEU A 206 -13.59 2.81 -5.39
C LEU A 206 -12.59 3.23 -6.48
N ILE A 207 -12.17 2.29 -7.35
CA ILE A 207 -11.30 2.59 -8.49
C ILE A 207 -11.96 3.63 -9.41
N ARG A 208 -13.25 3.47 -9.72
CA ARG A 208 -14.00 4.40 -10.58
C ARG A 208 -14.07 5.80 -9.96
N ALA A 209 -14.38 5.93 -8.67
CA ALA A 209 -14.46 7.22 -8.00
C ALA A 209 -13.12 7.96 -7.96
N VAL A 210 -12.04 7.28 -7.55
CA VAL A 210 -10.68 7.86 -7.53
C VAL A 210 -10.24 8.28 -8.94
N ARG A 211 -10.51 7.46 -9.96
CA ARG A 211 -10.24 7.78 -11.38
C ARG A 211 -11.06 8.97 -11.88
N GLN A 212 -12.35 9.07 -11.51
CA GLN A 212 -13.23 10.18 -11.90
C GLN A 212 -12.78 11.51 -11.28
N ALA A 213 -12.26 11.48 -10.05
CA ALA A 213 -11.63 12.62 -9.38
C ALA A 213 -10.22 12.96 -9.93
N GLY A 214 -9.68 12.19 -10.88
CA GLY A 214 -8.35 12.40 -11.44
C GLY A 214 -7.19 12.11 -10.48
N LEU A 215 -7.45 11.41 -9.38
CA LEU A 215 -6.50 11.21 -8.29
C LEU A 215 -5.52 10.06 -8.55
N LEU A 216 -4.25 10.27 -8.21
CA LEU A 216 -3.16 9.33 -8.42
C LEU A 216 -2.76 8.67 -7.08
N VAL A 217 -2.92 7.36 -7.02
CA VAL A 217 -2.71 6.53 -5.82
C VAL A 217 -2.12 5.18 -6.16
N THR A 218 -1.35 4.59 -5.25
CA THR A 218 -0.87 3.21 -5.33
C THR A 218 -1.93 2.28 -4.73
N TRP A 219 -2.52 1.38 -5.52
CA TRP A 219 -3.45 0.36 -5.02
C TRP A 219 -2.69 -0.87 -4.52
N VAL A 220 -3.02 -1.37 -3.34
CA VAL A 220 -2.33 -2.48 -2.68
C VAL A 220 -3.36 -3.41 -2.04
N SER A 221 -3.15 -4.72 -2.10
CA SER A 221 -3.99 -5.70 -1.40
C SER A 221 -3.38 -6.11 -0.07
N ASP A 222 -4.17 -6.06 1.01
CA ASP A 222 -3.95 -6.83 2.24
C ASP A 222 -4.97 -7.98 2.28
N PRO A 223 -4.60 -9.15 1.74
CA PRO A 223 -5.45 -10.33 1.76
C PRO A 223 -5.43 -11.05 3.12
N MET A 224 -4.85 -10.46 4.17
CA MET A 224 -4.67 -11.10 5.46
C MET A 224 -5.84 -10.79 6.39
N HIS A 225 -6.05 -9.51 6.68
CA HIS A 225 -6.93 -9.10 7.77
C HIS A 225 -8.42 -9.36 7.48
N GLY A 226 -8.83 -9.27 6.20
CA GLY A 226 -10.19 -9.54 5.76
C GLY A 226 -10.61 -11.01 5.86
N ASN A 227 -9.66 -11.94 6.04
CA ASN A 227 -9.89 -13.39 6.01
C ASN A 227 -9.63 -14.09 7.36
N THR A 228 -9.63 -13.33 8.47
CA THR A 228 -9.39 -13.88 9.82
C THR A 228 -10.64 -14.57 10.37
N ILE A 229 -10.49 -15.83 10.79
CA ILE A 229 -11.52 -16.66 11.42
C ILE A 229 -11.05 -17.12 12.82
N LYS A 230 -11.96 -17.72 13.60
CA LYS A 230 -11.61 -18.49 14.80
C LYS A 230 -11.67 -19.98 14.49
N ALA A 231 -10.64 -20.72 14.88
CA ALA A 231 -10.59 -22.18 14.84
C ALA A 231 -11.44 -22.79 15.97
N PRO A 232 -11.78 -24.09 15.91
CA PRO A 232 -12.48 -24.80 16.99
C PRO A 232 -11.75 -24.72 18.35
N SER A 233 -10.42 -24.63 18.34
CA SER A 233 -9.57 -24.41 19.52
C SER A 233 -9.65 -22.99 20.12
N GLY A 234 -10.42 -22.09 19.52
CA GLY A 234 -10.54 -20.68 19.93
C GLY A 234 -9.43 -19.76 19.40
N LEU A 235 -8.31 -20.32 18.93
CA LEU A 235 -7.24 -19.56 18.28
C LEU A 235 -7.75 -18.85 17.02
N LYS A 236 -7.23 -17.65 16.74
CA LYS A 236 -7.41 -17.02 15.42
C LYS A 236 -6.63 -17.83 14.38
N THR A 237 -7.13 -17.90 13.16
CA THR A 237 -6.33 -18.34 12.00
C THR A 237 -6.87 -17.69 10.73
N ARG A 238 -6.17 -17.86 9.60
CA ARG A 238 -6.58 -17.38 8.29
C ARG A 238 -6.41 -18.52 7.27
N PRO A 239 -7.45 -18.92 6.53
CA PRO A 239 -7.32 -19.96 5.51
C PRO A 239 -6.49 -19.44 4.33
N PHE A 240 -5.39 -20.11 4.01
CA PHE A 240 -4.49 -19.70 2.93
C PHE A 240 -5.20 -19.59 1.56
N ASP A 241 -6.17 -20.45 1.29
CA ASP A 241 -6.98 -20.38 0.07
C ASP A 241 -7.84 -19.11 0.01
N ALA A 242 -8.33 -18.58 1.14
CA ALA A 242 -9.07 -17.32 1.19
C ALA A 242 -8.15 -16.12 0.89
N ILE A 243 -6.95 -16.12 1.48
CA ILE A 243 -5.88 -15.15 1.22
C ILE A 243 -5.55 -15.14 -0.29
N ARG A 244 -5.32 -16.33 -0.88
CA ARG A 244 -5.03 -16.50 -2.32
C ARG A 244 -6.22 -16.09 -3.20
N ALA A 245 -7.46 -16.34 -2.77
CA ALA A 245 -8.66 -15.96 -3.49
C ALA A 245 -8.91 -14.45 -3.51
N GLU A 246 -8.61 -13.72 -2.42
CA GLU A 246 -8.69 -12.25 -2.38
C GLU A 246 -7.61 -11.61 -3.23
N LEU A 247 -6.39 -12.12 -3.17
CA LEU A 247 -5.31 -11.64 -4.02
C LEU A 247 -5.63 -11.84 -5.51
N ARG A 248 -6.19 -13.01 -5.88
CA ARG A 248 -6.70 -13.24 -7.24
C ARG A 248 -7.80 -12.24 -7.60
N ALA A 249 -8.75 -11.99 -6.69
CA ALA A 249 -9.84 -11.03 -6.91
C ALA A 249 -9.32 -9.60 -7.19
N PHE A 250 -8.32 -9.17 -6.43
CA PHE A 250 -7.66 -7.87 -6.60
C PHE A 250 -7.05 -7.72 -8.00
N PHE A 251 -6.28 -8.71 -8.46
CA PHE A 251 -5.74 -8.70 -9.83
C PHE A 251 -6.83 -8.77 -10.91
N ASP A 252 -7.87 -9.60 -10.71
CA ASP A 252 -8.99 -9.73 -11.66
C ASP A 252 -9.73 -8.40 -11.83
N VAL A 253 -10.05 -7.70 -10.71
CA VAL A 253 -10.73 -6.40 -10.72
C VAL A 253 -9.88 -5.31 -11.37
N HIS A 254 -8.59 -5.24 -11.06
CA HIS A 254 -7.72 -4.25 -11.68
C HIS A 254 -7.57 -4.44 -13.20
N GLU A 255 -7.57 -5.68 -13.70
CA GLU A 255 -7.59 -5.95 -15.13
C GLU A 255 -8.93 -5.53 -15.77
N GLN A 256 -10.07 -5.84 -15.14
CA GLN A 256 -11.40 -5.45 -15.62
C GLN A 256 -11.62 -3.94 -15.66
N GLU A 257 -11.15 -3.21 -14.63
CA GLU A 257 -11.26 -1.76 -14.57
C GLU A 257 -10.22 -1.02 -15.43
N GLY A 258 -9.26 -1.73 -16.03
CA GLY A 258 -8.15 -1.13 -16.76
C GLY A 258 -7.28 -0.26 -15.84
N SER A 259 -6.87 -0.79 -14.69
CA SER A 259 -6.08 -0.08 -13.67
C SER A 259 -4.86 -0.91 -13.21
N TYR A 260 -4.05 -0.35 -12.31
CA TYR A 260 -2.79 -0.96 -11.87
C TYR A 260 -2.92 -1.60 -10.49
N PRO A 261 -2.76 -2.93 -10.37
CA PRO A 261 -2.57 -3.60 -9.08
C PRO A 261 -1.14 -3.29 -8.62
N GLY A 262 -0.99 -2.25 -7.80
CA GLY A 262 0.29 -1.65 -7.43
C GLY A 262 1.10 -2.39 -6.36
N GLY A 263 0.52 -3.37 -5.65
CA GLY A 263 1.27 -4.21 -4.71
C GLY A 263 0.48 -5.09 -3.75
N VAL A 264 1.20 -5.66 -2.78
CA VAL A 264 0.66 -6.45 -1.65
C VAL A 264 1.25 -6.04 -0.29
N HIS A 265 0.46 -6.23 0.75
CA HIS A 265 0.80 -6.02 2.16
C HIS A 265 0.47 -7.29 2.95
N LEU A 266 1.49 -7.95 3.52
CA LEU A 266 1.39 -9.31 4.07
C LEU A 266 1.96 -9.39 5.48
N GLU A 267 1.26 -10.09 6.38
CA GLU A 267 1.77 -10.46 7.69
C GLU A 267 2.44 -11.84 7.57
N MET A 268 3.75 -11.88 7.82
CA MET A 268 4.63 -13.00 7.44
C MET A 268 5.85 -13.08 8.36
N THR A 269 6.40 -14.27 8.53
CA THR A 269 7.62 -14.48 9.30
C THR A 269 8.53 -15.51 8.65
N GLY A 270 9.85 -15.36 8.86
CA GLY A 270 10.84 -16.37 8.52
C GLY A 270 10.78 -17.63 9.38
N GLN A 271 10.10 -17.56 10.53
CA GLN A 271 9.91 -18.69 11.43
C GLN A 271 8.99 -19.76 10.81
N ASN A 272 9.23 -21.01 11.19
CA ASN A 272 8.42 -22.16 10.77
C ASN A 272 7.18 -22.28 11.67
N VAL A 273 6.26 -21.32 11.57
CA VAL A 273 5.04 -21.22 12.39
C VAL A 273 3.85 -21.99 11.81
N THR A 274 2.89 -22.34 12.66
CA THR A 274 1.60 -22.96 12.30
C THR A 274 0.42 -22.01 12.56
N GLU A 275 0.54 -20.75 12.13
CA GLU A 275 -0.45 -19.71 12.44
C GLU A 275 -1.61 -19.63 11.43
N CYS A 276 -1.35 -19.78 10.13
CA CYS A 276 -2.36 -19.83 9.06
C CYS A 276 -2.60 -21.28 8.59
N VAL A 277 -3.86 -21.70 8.47
CA VAL A 277 -4.23 -23.04 7.96
C VAL A 277 -4.13 -23.14 6.43
N GLY A 278 -3.80 -24.33 5.93
CA GLY A 278 -3.66 -24.64 4.50
C GLY A 278 -2.29 -24.29 3.92
N GLY A 279 -2.27 -24.06 2.61
CA GLY A 279 -1.04 -23.98 1.80
C GLY A 279 -0.43 -25.35 1.51
N SER A 280 0.63 -25.39 0.71
CA SER A 280 1.31 -26.61 0.22
C SER A 280 1.82 -27.59 1.29
N LYS A 281 1.98 -27.15 2.56
CA LYS A 281 2.33 -28.01 3.70
C LYS A 281 1.13 -28.47 4.54
N THR A 282 -0.09 -28.12 4.15
CA THR A 282 -1.37 -28.53 4.77
C THR A 282 -1.40 -28.36 6.29
N VAL A 283 -1.20 -27.13 6.77
CA VAL A 283 -1.40 -26.81 8.20
C VAL A 283 -2.88 -26.96 8.53
N THR A 284 -3.24 -27.84 9.46
CA THR A 284 -4.62 -28.08 9.91
C THR A 284 -4.98 -27.22 11.13
N PHE A 285 -6.22 -27.32 11.62
CA PHE A 285 -6.61 -26.68 12.89
C PHE A 285 -5.91 -27.29 14.11
N ASP A 286 -5.56 -28.57 14.06
CA ASP A 286 -4.91 -29.28 15.16
C ASP A 286 -3.41 -28.93 15.25
N ASP A 287 -2.78 -28.62 14.11
CA ASP A 287 -1.40 -28.14 14.04
C ASP A 287 -1.20 -26.75 14.66
N LEU A 288 -2.27 -25.96 14.80
CA LEU A 288 -2.17 -24.56 15.23
C LEU A 288 -1.43 -24.42 16.56
N SER A 289 -1.79 -25.22 17.56
CA SER A 289 -1.21 -25.15 18.90
C SER A 289 0.28 -25.51 18.97
N SER A 290 0.84 -26.16 17.94
CA SER A 290 2.23 -26.61 17.93
C SER A 290 3.22 -25.45 17.96
N ARG A 291 3.02 -24.43 17.12
CA ARG A 291 3.96 -23.31 16.88
C ARG A 291 3.20 -22.01 16.57
N TYR A 292 2.26 -21.67 17.46
CA TYR A 292 1.55 -20.39 17.47
C TYR A 292 2.34 -19.39 18.34
N HIS A 293 3.10 -18.49 17.72
CA HIS A 293 3.99 -17.58 18.47
C HIS A 293 3.51 -16.12 18.46
N THR A 294 2.72 -15.72 17.48
CA THR A 294 2.07 -14.39 17.47
C THR A 294 1.19 -14.15 18.69
N HIS A 295 1.31 -12.95 19.27
CA HIS A 295 0.40 -12.44 20.29
C HIS A 295 -0.79 -11.67 19.72
N CYS A 296 -0.84 -11.45 18.40
CA CYS A 296 -1.84 -10.58 17.76
C CYS A 296 -2.69 -11.33 16.71
N ASP A 297 -2.35 -11.22 15.43
CA ASP A 297 -2.99 -11.94 14.32
C ASP A 297 -2.04 -12.98 13.69
N PRO A 298 -2.58 -13.99 12.98
CA PRO A 298 -1.82 -15.13 12.45
C PRO A 298 -1.02 -14.79 11.18
N ARG A 299 0.29 -15.01 11.20
CA ARG A 299 1.21 -14.71 10.09
C ARG A 299 1.31 -15.88 9.10
N LEU A 300 1.65 -15.58 7.85
CA LEU A 300 2.15 -16.59 6.90
C LEU A 300 3.52 -17.09 7.36
N ASN A 301 3.73 -18.41 7.35
CA ASN A 301 5.09 -18.95 7.47
C ASN A 301 5.87 -18.78 6.14
N ALA A 302 7.18 -19.02 6.17
CA ALA A 302 8.06 -18.87 5.01
C ALA A 302 7.60 -19.63 3.76
N SER A 303 7.03 -20.83 3.90
CA SER A 303 6.57 -21.64 2.76
C SER A 303 5.28 -21.10 2.13
N GLN A 304 4.30 -20.73 2.95
CA GLN A 304 3.07 -20.08 2.49
C GLN A 304 3.36 -18.72 1.84
N SER A 305 4.30 -17.96 2.42
CA SER A 305 4.77 -16.68 1.89
C SER A 305 5.38 -16.83 0.49
N LEU A 306 6.25 -17.82 0.29
CA LEU A 306 6.87 -18.10 -1.01
C LEU A 306 5.87 -18.61 -2.06
N GLU A 307 4.92 -19.46 -1.67
CA GLU A 307 3.82 -19.92 -2.54
C GLU A 307 3.00 -18.74 -3.07
N LEU A 308 2.69 -17.76 -2.20
CA LEU A 308 1.98 -16.54 -2.59
C LEU A 308 2.82 -15.66 -3.53
N ALA A 309 4.13 -15.57 -3.32
CA ALA A 309 5.05 -14.86 -4.22
C ALA A 309 5.03 -15.44 -5.63
N PHE A 310 5.10 -16.76 -5.79
CA PHE A 310 5.01 -17.40 -7.10
C PHE A 310 3.68 -17.12 -7.82
N ALA A 311 2.56 -17.16 -7.09
CA ALA A 311 1.23 -16.85 -7.64
C ALA A 311 1.13 -15.39 -8.15
N ILE A 312 1.74 -14.43 -7.43
CA ILE A 312 1.84 -13.02 -7.87
C ILE A 312 2.73 -12.91 -9.12
N ALA A 313 3.93 -13.50 -9.08
CA ALA A 313 4.91 -13.43 -10.18
C ALA A 313 4.33 -13.97 -11.49
N GLU A 314 3.52 -15.04 -11.43
CA GLU A 314 2.82 -15.59 -12.59
C GLU A 314 1.80 -14.60 -13.19
N ARG A 315 0.99 -13.93 -12.34
CA ARG A 315 0.03 -12.90 -12.79
C ARG A 315 0.74 -11.71 -13.43
N LEU A 316 1.82 -11.22 -12.82
CA LEU A 316 2.63 -10.11 -13.36
C LEU A 316 3.29 -10.48 -14.70
N ARG A 317 3.85 -11.69 -14.82
CA ARG A 317 4.41 -12.21 -16.08
C ARG A 317 3.37 -12.30 -17.19
N LYS A 318 2.17 -12.81 -16.89
CA LYS A 318 1.04 -12.90 -17.84
C LYS A 318 0.64 -11.51 -18.36
N LYS A 319 0.49 -10.51 -17.49
CA LYS A 319 0.17 -9.12 -17.88
C LYS A 319 1.26 -8.53 -18.79
N ARG A 320 2.54 -8.71 -18.46
CA ARG A 320 3.67 -8.22 -19.26
C ARG A 320 3.68 -8.81 -20.67
N LEU A 321 3.49 -10.13 -20.81
CA LEU A 321 3.49 -10.81 -22.10
C LEU A 321 2.30 -10.38 -22.99
N LYS A 322 1.11 -10.21 -22.40
CA LYS A 322 -0.08 -9.67 -23.10
C LYS A 322 0.22 -8.29 -23.70
N SER A 323 0.77 -7.37 -22.89
CA SER A 323 1.14 -6.01 -23.35
C SER A 323 2.16 -5.99 -24.49
N VAL A 324 3.11 -6.93 -24.54
CA VAL A 324 4.07 -7.04 -25.65
C VAL A 324 3.39 -7.51 -26.93
N ASN A 325 2.51 -8.51 -26.83
CA ASN A 325 1.78 -9.04 -27.99
C ASN A 325 0.80 -8.02 -28.57
N ASP A 326 0.11 -7.25 -27.72
CA ASP A 326 -0.82 -6.22 -28.16
C ASP A 326 -0.09 -5.07 -28.88
N PHE A 327 1.09 -4.66 -28.39
CA PHE A 327 1.96 -3.69 -29.07
C PHE A 327 2.42 -4.18 -30.44
N GLN A 328 2.84 -5.45 -30.56
CA GLN A 328 3.24 -6.05 -31.85
C GLN A 328 2.08 -6.20 -32.84
N ARG A 329 0.84 -6.30 -32.35
CA ARG A 329 -0.36 -6.34 -33.20
C ARG A 329 -0.82 -4.96 -33.67
N GLY A 330 -0.64 -3.92 -32.85
CA GLY A 330 -0.96 -2.53 -33.23
C GLY A 330 0.05 -1.86 -34.17
N GLN A 331 1.14 -2.56 -34.54
CA GLN A 331 2.15 -2.11 -35.51
C GLN A 331 2.07 -2.85 -36.86
N ARG A 332 0.99 -3.61 -37.09
CA ARG A 332 0.69 -4.33 -38.34
C ARG A 332 -0.63 -3.84 -38.93
#